data_AF-A0A413KEM0-F1
#
_entry.id   AF-A0A413KEM0-F1
#
_cell.length_a   1.000
_cell.length_b   1.000
_cell.length_c   1.000
_cell.angle_alpha   90.00
_cell.angle_beta   90.00
_cell.angle_gamma   90.00
#
_symmetry.space_group_name_H-M   'P 1'
#
loop_
_entity.id
_entity.type
_entity.pdbx_description
1 polymer ?
#
loop_
_entity_poly.entity_id
_entity_poly.type
_entity_poly.pdbx_seq_one_letter_code
_entity_poly.pdbx_strand_id
1 'polypeptide(L)' 'MLFRRKAYQTLMAWKSQSNGKRAMLIEGARRVGKSTLAQEFAQHEYEGHLVIDSEHRHGYSATISQLRPRTSWPG' A
#
# COMPACT_ATOMS: atom_id res chain seq x y z
N MET A 1 -10.48 15.66 -6.38
CA MET A 1 -9.94 14.32 -6.72
C MET A 1 -8.55 14.33 -7.39
N LEU A 2 -8.04 15.46 -7.89
CA LEU A 2 -6.73 15.55 -8.55
C LEU A 2 -5.54 15.14 -7.64
N PHE A 3 -5.56 15.53 -6.36
CA PHE A 3 -4.50 15.20 -5.41
C PHE A 3 -4.32 13.69 -5.20
N ARG A 4 -5.43 12.95 -5.06
CA ARG A 4 -5.39 11.48 -4.95
C ARG A 4 -4.80 10.84 -6.20
N ARG A 5 -5.17 11.33 -7.38
CA ARG A 5 -4.63 10.85 -8.67
C ARG A 5 -3.12 11.10 -8.77
N LYS A 6 -2.65 12.31 -8.46
CA LYS A 6 -1.22 12.65 -8.51
C LYS A 6 -0.41 11.79 -7.53
N ALA A 7 -0.89 11.65 -6.29
CA ALA A 7 -0.22 10.83 -5.28
C ALA A 7 -0.15 9.35 -5.71
N TYR A 8 -1.25 8.77 -6.21
CA TYR A 8 -1.27 7.39 -6.71
C TYR A 8 -0.27 7.18 -7.86
N GLN A 9 -0.20 8.12 -8.81
CA GLN A 9 0.78 8.06 -9.91
C GLN A 9 2.23 8.10 -9.40
N THR A 10 2.52 8.88 -8.34
CA THR A 10 3.83 8.86 -7.70
C THR A 10 4.16 7.49 -7.11
N LEU A 11 3.19 6.82 -6.47
CA LEU A 11 3.39 5.46 -5.95
C LEU A 11 3.66 4.45 -7.09
N MET A 12 2.94 4.56 -8.22
CA MET A 12 3.17 3.71 -9.39
C MET A 12 4.57 3.91 -9.97
N ALA A 13 5.01 5.17 -10.13
CA ALA A 13 6.34 5.48 -10.62
C ALA A 13 7.42 4.91 -9.69
N TRP A 14 7.26 5.08 -8.37
CA TRP A 14 8.16 4.49 -7.39
C TRP A 14 8.19 2.96 -7.49
N LYS A 15 7.05 2.28 -7.58
CA LYS A 15 6.98 0.81 -7.67
C LYS A 15 7.77 0.31 -8.89
N SER A 16 7.53 0.94 -10.05
CA SER A 16 8.20 0.60 -11.31
C SER A 16 9.71 0.86 -11.25
N GLN A 17 10.13 2.02 -10.77
CA GLN A 17 11.54 2.42 -10.77
C GLN A 17 12.36 1.73 -9.67
N SER A 18 11.76 1.47 -8.51
CA SER A 18 12.42 0.80 -7.40
C SER A 18 12.52 -0.72 -7.60
N ASN A 19 11.55 -1.32 -8.31
CA ASN A 19 11.43 -2.77 -8.49
C ASN A 19 11.64 -3.55 -7.17
N GLY A 20 11.02 -3.07 -6.09
CA GLY A 20 11.09 -3.68 -4.76
C GLY A 20 12.38 -3.40 -3.96
N LYS A 21 13.35 -2.67 -4.51
CA LYS A 21 14.66 -2.42 -3.87
C LYS A 21 14.67 -1.24 -2.89
N ARG A 22 13.59 -0.46 -2.81
CA ARG A 22 13.50 0.74 -1.98
C ARG A 22 12.17 0.78 -1.26
N ALA A 23 12.17 1.28 -0.03
CA ALA A 23 10.96 1.66 0.69
C ALA A 23 10.48 3.05 0.23
N MET A 24 9.24 3.39 0.54
CA MET A 24 8.65 4.71 0.33
C MET A 24 8.01 5.20 1.62
N LEU A 25 8.28 6.46 1.96
CA LEU A 25 7.69 7.14 3.10
C LEU A 25 6.66 8.15 2.61
N ILE A 26 5.43 8.10 3.14
CA ILE A 26 4.35 9.03 2.82
C ILE A 26 4.16 9.98 4.00
N GLU A 27 4.60 11.22 3.84
CA GLU A 27 4.53 12.26 4.88
C GLU A 27 3.37 13.25 4.68
N GLY A 28 3.03 13.98 5.73
CA GLY A 28 2.03 15.06 5.66
C GLY A 28 1.17 15.16 6.93
N ALA A 29 0.25 16.14 6.94
CA ALA A 29 -0.60 16.44 8.10
C ALA A 29 -1.43 15.23 8.58
N ARG A 30 -1.81 15.23 9.87
CA ARG A 30 -2.65 14.16 10.44
C ARG A 30 -4.03 14.13 9.75
N ARG A 31 -4.58 12.93 9.57
CA ARG A 31 -5.94 12.67 9.03
C ARG A 31 -6.20 13.12 7.58
N VAL A 32 -5.16 13.25 6.76
CA VAL A 32 -5.30 13.58 5.32
C VAL A 32 -5.49 12.36 4.40
N GLY A 33 -5.68 11.16 4.96
CA GLY A 33 -5.93 9.94 4.18
C GLY A 33 -4.68 9.20 3.67
N LYS A 34 -3.51 9.40 4.29
CA LYS A 34 -2.26 8.72 3.88
C LYS A 34 -2.34 7.19 3.98
N SER A 35 -2.81 6.67 5.12
CA SER A 35 -3.01 5.23 5.32
C SER A 35 -4.05 4.67 4.35
N THR A 36 -5.11 5.43 4.07
CA THR A 36 -6.12 5.08 3.07
C THR A 36 -5.51 4.92 1.68
N LEU A 37 -4.67 5.88 1.25
CA LEU A 37 -3.97 5.80 -0.04
C LEU A 37 -3.03 4.58 -0.10
N ALA A 38 -2.23 4.34 0.95
CA ALA A 38 -1.30 3.22 1.00
C ALA A 38 -2.02 1.87 0.94
N GLN A 39 -3.11 1.73 1.70
CA GLN A 39 -3.90 0.51 1.76
C GLN A 39 -4.63 0.24 0.43
N GLU A 40 -5.24 1.26 -0.18
CA GLU A 40 -5.84 1.14 -1.52
C GLU A 40 -4.78 0.74 -2.55
N PHE A 41 -3.64 1.42 -2.58
CA PHE A 41 -2.56 1.07 -3.49
C PHE A 41 -2.09 -0.38 -3.31
N ALA A 42 -1.93 -0.83 -2.06
CA ALA A 42 -1.54 -2.20 -1.75
C ALA A 42 -2.57 -3.24 -2.24
N GLN A 43 -3.87 -2.96 -2.07
CA GLN A 43 -4.96 -3.84 -2.48
C GLN A 43 -5.12 -3.97 -4.00
N HIS A 44 -4.74 -2.93 -4.75
CA HIS A 44 -4.89 -2.86 -6.20
C HIS A 44 -3.64 -3.34 -6.94
N GLU A 45 -2.46 -3.08 -6.38
CA GLU A 45 -1.19 -3.24 -7.10
C GLU A 45 -0.37 -4.46 -6.65
N TYR A 46 -0.77 -5.17 -5.60
CA TYR A 46 -0.07 -6.36 -5.11
C TYR A 46 -1.04 -7.53 -4.92
N GLU A 47 -0.54 -8.75 -5.11
CA GLU A 47 -1.32 -9.99 -4.89
C GLU A 47 -1.69 -10.19 -3.41
N GLY A 48 -0.86 -9.66 -2.51
CA GLY A 48 -1.09 -9.60 -1.08
C GLY A 48 -0.26 -8.52 -0.40
N HIS A 49 -0.67 -8.10 0.80
CA HIS A 49 0.00 -7.11 1.62
C HIS A 49 -0.19 -7.38 3.13
N LEU A 50 0.75 -6.88 3.92
CA LEU A 50 0.69 -6.85 5.38
C LEU A 50 0.58 -5.39 5.85
N VAL A 51 -0.44 -5.11 6.66
CA VAL A 51 -0.58 -3.82 7.35
C VAL A 51 -0.10 -4.00 8.78
N ILE A 52 0.84 -3.17 9.21
CA ILE A 52 1.30 -3.11 10.60
C ILE A 52 0.94 -1.75 11.16
N ASP A 53 0.27 -1.74 12.31
CA ASP A 53 -0.19 -0.54 12.99
C ASP A 53 0.42 -0.44 14.40
N SER A 54 0.87 0.76 14.75
CA SER A 54 1.48 1.11 16.04
C SER A 54 0.55 1.91 16.96
N GLU A 55 -0.73 2.08 16.62
CA GLU A 55 -1.71 2.79 17.45
C GLU A 55 -2.03 2.09 18.79
N HIS A 56 -1.62 0.83 18.98
CA HIS A 56 -1.94 0.08 20.20
C HIS A 56 -0.99 0.44 21.35
N ARG A 57 -1.57 0.86 22.48
CA ARG A 57 -0.86 1.33 23.69
C ARG A 57 0.10 0.30 24.32
N HIS A 58 -0.01 -0.97 23.93
CA HIS A 58 0.75 -2.09 24.47
C HIS A 58 1.37 -3.01 23.39
N GLY A 59 1.45 -2.59 22.12
CA GLY A 59 2.07 -3.40 21.07
C GLY A 59 1.77 -2.95 19.64
N TYR A 60 2.06 -3.82 18.67
CA TYR A 60 1.69 -3.63 17.27
C TYR A 60 0.53 -4.55 16.91
N SER A 61 -0.36 -4.08 16.04
CA SER A 61 -1.35 -4.93 15.38
C SER A 61 -0.91 -5.20 13.95
N ALA A 62 -1.14 -6.42 13.47
CA ALA A 62 -0.76 -6.84 12.13
C ALA A 62 -1.95 -7.51 11.43
N THR A 63 -2.27 -7.04 10.23
CA THR A 63 -3.36 -7.58 9.40
C THR A 63 -2.80 -8.01 8.05
N ILE A 64 -2.97 -9.29 7.72
CA ILE A 64 -2.56 -9.86 6.43
C ILE A 64 -3.77 -9.89 5.50
N SER A 65 -3.60 -9.41 4.26
CA SER A 65 -4.65 -9.49 3.25
C SER A 65 -4.88 -10.94 2.81
N GLN A 66 -6.13 -11.28 2.50
CA GLN A 66 -6.40 -12.52 1.77
C GLN A 66 -5.71 -12.46 0.40
N LEU A 67 -4.91 -13.48 0.09
CA LEU A 67 -4.28 -13.62 -1.22
C LEU A 67 -5.37 -13.75 -2.28
N ARG A 68 -5.28 -12.97 -3.35
CA ARG A 68 -6.17 -13.20 -4.49
C ARG A 68 -5.81 -14.58 -5.08
N PRO A 69 -6.80 -15.46 -5.35
CA PRO A 69 -6.51 -16.72 -6.02
C PRO A 69 -5.82 -16.41 -7.35
N ARG A 70 -4.68 -17.07 -7.62
CA ARG A 70 -4.05 -17.01 -8.96
C ARG A 70 -5.07 -17.56 -9.95
N THR A 71 -5.80 -16.69 -10.63
CA THR A 71 -6.74 -17.10 -11.67
C THR A 71 -5.92 -17.70 -12.81
N SER A 72 -6.06 -19.03 -12.97
CA SER A 72 -5.59 -19.90 -14.06
C SER A 72 -4.15 -19.71 -14.54
N TRP A 73 -3.34 -20.74 -14.34
CA TRP A 73 -2.15 -21.00 -15.15
C TRP A 73 -2.57 -21.08 -16.63
N PRO A 74 -1.92 -20.37 -17.56
CA PRO A 74 -2.01 -20.74 -18.97
C PRO A 74 -1.29 -22.08 -19.09
N GLY A 75 -2.05 -23.13 -19.39
CA GLY A 75 -1.49 -24.40 -19.87
C GLY A 75 -0.82 -24.25 -21.22
#